data_AF-A0A8C5QSQ8-F1
#
_entry.id   AF-A0A8C5QSQ8-F1
#
_cell.length_a   1.000
_cell.length_b   1.000
_cell.length_c   1.000
_cell.angle_alpha   90.00
_cell.angle_beta   90.00
_cell.angle_gamma   90.00
#
_symmetry.space_group_name_H-M   'P 1'
#
loop_
_entity.id
_entity.type
_entity.pdbx_description
1 polymer ?
#
loop_
_entity_poly.entity_id
_entity_poly.type
_entity_poly.pdbx_seq_one_letter_code
_entity_poly.pdbx_strand_id
1 'polypeptide(L)'
;LKCCAADEPAYLTVGTDVSAKYRGAFCEAKIKTVKRLVKVKVTVKPDNSTHLLQDDQVKGPLRVGALVEVKAPDGSLQEAVIGKLTDASWYTVVFDDGDERTLRRTSLCLKGERHFAESEVTPVRMCDFLQ
;
A
#
# COMPACT_ATOMS: atom_id res chain seq x y z
N LEU A 1 17.78 28.01 -15.25
CA LEU A 1 17.86 26.55 -15.04
C LEU A 1 17.73 26.25 -13.55
N LYS A 2 16.64 25.63 -13.12
CA LYS A 2 16.58 24.84 -11.88
C LYS A 2 15.45 23.84 -12.05
N CYS A 3 15.79 22.60 -11.72
CA CYS A 3 15.31 21.40 -12.37
C CYS A 3 13.94 20.94 -11.85
N CYS A 4 13.28 20.17 -12.72
CA CYS A 4 12.04 19.42 -12.58
C CYS A 4 11.63 19.02 -11.14
N ALA A 5 10.56 19.61 -10.61
CA ALA A 5 9.85 19.12 -9.43
C ALA A 5 8.81 18.05 -9.83
N ALA A 6 9.27 17.00 -10.51
CA ALA A 6 8.44 15.92 -11.01
C ALA A 6 9.21 14.60 -11.00
N ASP A 7 9.73 14.18 -9.84
CA ASP A 7 10.07 12.78 -9.55
C ASP A 7 10.43 12.63 -8.06
N GLU A 8 9.52 13.00 -7.15
CA GLU A 8 9.72 12.63 -5.75
C GLU A 8 8.83 11.43 -5.46
N PRO A 9 9.40 10.22 -5.45
CA PRO A 9 8.60 9.07 -5.16
C PRO A 9 8.02 9.18 -3.75
N ALA A 10 6.70 9.14 -3.61
CA ALA A 10 5.97 9.03 -2.33
C ALA A 10 6.22 7.68 -1.60
N TYR A 11 7.37 7.05 -1.86
CA TYR A 11 7.85 5.82 -1.27
C TYR A 11 9.16 6.11 -0.56
N LEU A 12 9.21 5.72 0.70
CA LEU A 12 10.41 5.87 1.50
C LEU A 12 11.49 4.90 1.00
N THR A 13 12.74 5.34 0.91
CA THR A 13 13.84 4.48 0.48
C THR A 13 14.39 3.66 1.65
N VAL A 14 14.94 2.48 1.35
CA VAL A 14 15.70 1.68 2.32
C VAL A 14 16.87 2.53 2.85
N GLY A 15 17.06 2.51 4.17
CA GLY A 15 18.06 3.30 4.89
C GLY A 15 17.51 4.59 5.50
N THR A 16 16.32 5.03 5.10
CA THR A 16 15.68 6.25 5.62
C THR A 16 15.28 6.10 7.08
N ASP A 17 15.61 7.09 7.89
CA ASP A 17 15.17 7.20 9.28
C ASP A 17 13.72 7.70 9.36
N VAL A 18 12.87 6.93 10.02
CA VAL A 18 11.44 7.19 10.18
C VAL A 18 11.02 7.01 11.64
N SER A 19 9.87 7.56 12.01
CA SER A 19 9.28 7.36 13.33
C SER A 19 8.05 6.49 13.20
N ALA A 20 8.05 5.33 13.85
CA ALA A 20 6.91 4.42 13.85
C ALA A 20 6.05 4.66 15.09
N LYS A 21 4.74 4.80 14.88
CA LYS A 21 3.77 4.97 15.97
C LYS A 21 3.47 3.62 16.62
N TYR A 22 3.80 3.46 17.90
CA TYR A 22 3.53 2.28 18.69
C TYR A 22 2.94 2.66 20.06
N ARG A 23 1.76 2.13 20.40
CA ARG A 23 1.05 2.37 21.67
C ARG A 23 0.91 3.86 22.06
N GLY A 24 0.80 4.75 21.07
CA GLY A 24 0.67 6.20 21.31
C GLY A 24 2.00 6.96 21.44
N ALA A 25 3.13 6.25 21.42
CA ALA A 25 4.46 6.83 21.32
C ALA A 25 5.02 6.70 19.89
N PHE A 26 5.99 7.53 19.55
CA PHE A 26 6.75 7.42 18.32
C PHE A 26 8.16 6.93 18.69
N CYS A 27 8.53 5.76 18.19
CA CYS A 27 9.89 5.24 18.34
C CYS A 27 10.66 5.45 17.03
N GLU A 28 11.95 5.70 17.14
CA GLU A 28 12.83 5.83 15.98
C GLU A 28 13.04 4.47 15.34
N ALA A 29 12.89 4.41 14.03
CA ALA A 29 13.09 3.19 13.26
C ALA A 29 13.73 3.52 11.93
N LYS A 30 14.50 2.58 11.39
CA LYS A 30 15.14 2.71 10.08
C LYS A 30 14.53 1.74 9.09
N ILE A 31 14.20 2.21 7.89
CA ILE A 31 13.65 1.36 6.85
C ILE A 31 14.72 0.40 6.36
N LYS A 32 14.46 -0.89 6.47
CA LYS A 32 15.35 -1.95 5.97
C LYS A 32 14.88 -2.53 4.65
N THR A 33 13.57 -2.66 4.46
CA THR A 33 13.02 -3.22 3.25
C THR A 33 11.71 -2.53 2.91
N VAL A 34 11.49 -2.28 1.62
CA VAL A 34 10.20 -1.84 1.11
C VAL A 34 9.70 -2.88 0.13
N LYS A 35 8.52 -3.42 0.42
CA LYS A 35 7.83 -4.32 -0.50
C LYS A 35 6.64 -3.57 -1.08
N ARG A 36 6.69 -3.30 -2.38
CA ARG A 36 5.54 -2.76 -3.12
C ARG A 36 4.54 -3.89 -3.31
N LEU A 37 3.36 -3.75 -2.72
CA LEU A 37 2.30 -4.75 -2.81
C LEU A 37 1.00 -4.08 -3.25
N VAL A 38 0.29 -4.70 -4.18
CA VAL A 38 -1.05 -4.27 -4.56
C VAL A 38 -2.05 -5.35 -4.13
N LYS A 39 -2.99 -4.98 -3.28
CA LYS A 39 -4.15 -5.81 -2.97
C LYS A 39 -5.20 -5.63 -4.05
N VAL A 40 -5.39 -6.69 -4.82
CA VAL A 40 -6.40 -6.81 -5.85
C VAL A 40 -7.62 -7.48 -5.22
N LYS A 41 -8.73 -6.74 -5.14
CA LYS A 41 -10.04 -7.31 -4.83
C LYS A 41 -10.63 -7.82 -6.15
N VAL A 42 -10.71 -9.13 -6.29
CA VAL A 42 -11.30 -9.80 -7.44
C VAL A 42 -12.62 -10.44 -7.05
N THR A 43 -13.56 -10.52 -7.98
CA THR A 43 -14.80 -11.26 -7.84
C THR A 43 -14.74 -12.46 -8.77
N VAL A 44 -14.61 -13.65 -8.19
CA VAL A 44 -14.57 -14.92 -8.90
C VAL A 44 -15.95 -15.16 -9.52
N LYS A 45 -16.02 -15.40 -10.83
CA LYS A 45 -17.29 -15.61 -11.54
C LYS A 45 -18.03 -16.89 -11.13
N PRO A 46 -17.39 -18.07 -11.03
CA PRO A 46 -18.12 -19.31 -10.73
C PRO A 46 -18.88 -19.26 -9.39
N ASP A 47 -18.28 -18.66 -8.36
CA ASP A 47 -18.85 -18.65 -7.01
C ASP A 47 -19.38 -17.27 -6.58
N ASN A 48 -19.28 -16.27 -7.46
CA ASN A 48 -19.51 -14.83 -7.19
C ASN A 48 -18.84 -14.33 -5.90
N SER A 49 -17.74 -14.99 -5.49
CA SER A 49 -17.03 -14.77 -4.24
C SER A 49 -15.98 -13.68 -4.43
N THR A 50 -15.86 -12.77 -3.47
CA THR A 50 -14.82 -11.74 -3.53
C THR A 50 -13.57 -12.20 -2.80
N HIS A 51 -12.44 -12.28 -3.51
CA HIS A 51 -11.14 -12.59 -2.92
C HIS A 51 -10.26 -11.35 -2.90
N LEU A 52 -9.53 -11.15 -1.80
CA LEU A 52 -8.46 -10.16 -1.71
C LEU A 52 -7.12 -10.87 -1.82
N LEU A 53 -6.51 -10.75 -2.98
CA LEU A 53 -5.24 -11.38 -3.31
C LEU A 53 -4.20 -10.32 -3.66
N GLN A 54 -2.93 -10.71 -3.70
CA GLN A 54 -1.86 -9.83 -4.17
C GLN A 54 -1.74 -9.93 -5.69
N ASP A 55 -1.14 -8.92 -6.31
CA ASP A 55 -0.86 -8.94 -7.75
C ASP A 55 -0.01 -10.14 -8.18
N ASP A 56 0.84 -10.68 -7.30
CA ASP A 56 1.63 -11.89 -7.54
C ASP A 56 0.77 -13.15 -7.84
N GLN A 57 -0.40 -13.24 -7.21
CA GLN A 57 -1.34 -14.36 -7.38
C GLN A 57 -2.34 -14.13 -8.52
N VAL A 58 -2.31 -12.94 -9.14
CA VAL A 58 -3.23 -12.53 -10.21
C VAL A 58 -2.47 -12.54 -11.52
N LYS A 59 -2.84 -13.46 -12.41
CA LYS A 59 -2.33 -13.49 -13.78
C LYS A 59 -3.28 -12.73 -14.69
N GLY A 60 -2.74 -11.71 -15.35
CA GLY A 60 -3.48 -10.92 -16.35
C GLY A 60 -3.34 -9.41 -16.14
N PRO A 61 -4.14 -8.62 -16.86
CA PRO A 61 -4.09 -7.16 -16.76
C PRO A 61 -4.64 -6.69 -15.41
N LEU A 62 -3.80 -6.03 -14.61
CA LEU A 62 -4.18 -5.38 -13.33
C LEU A 62 -5.01 -4.11 -13.56
N ARG A 63 -6.20 -4.27 -14.13
CA ARG A 63 -7.14 -3.19 -14.43
C ARG A 63 -8.51 -3.53 -13.85
N VAL A 64 -9.14 -2.57 -13.17
CA VAL A 64 -10.51 -2.72 -12.67
C VAL A 64 -11.47 -3.02 -13.82
N GLY A 65 -12.33 -4.02 -13.65
CA GLY A 65 -13.25 -4.54 -14.66
C GLY A 65 -12.62 -5.54 -15.63
N ALA A 66 -11.31 -5.79 -15.57
CA ALA A 66 -10.67 -6.79 -16.41
C ALA A 66 -10.83 -8.21 -15.84
N LEU A 67 -10.95 -9.18 -16.76
CA LEU A 67 -10.94 -10.59 -16.44
C LEU A 67 -9.49 -11.05 -16.24
N VAL A 68 -9.23 -11.67 -15.11
CA VAL A 68 -7.92 -12.15 -14.68
C VAL A 68 -8.05 -13.54 -14.09
N GLU A 69 -6.98 -14.32 -14.17
CA GLU A 69 -6.90 -15.62 -13.53
C GLU A 69 -6.25 -15.45 -12.18
N VAL A 70 -6.96 -15.82 -11.12
CA VAL A 70 -6.41 -15.79 -9.77
C VAL A 70 -6.07 -17.18 -9.30
N LYS A 71 -4.87 -17.32 -8.77
CA LYS A 71 -4.43 -18.58 -8.16
C LYS A 71 -4.99 -18.66 -6.74
N ALA A 72 -6.01 -19.49 -6.59
CA ALA A 72 -6.59 -19.81 -5.31
C ALA A 72 -5.57 -20.57 -4.42
N PRO A 73 -5.72 -20.52 -3.09
CA PRO A 73 -4.77 -21.14 -2.16
C PRO A 73 -4.72 -22.67 -2.26
N ASP A 74 -5.72 -23.29 -2.87
CA ASP A 74 -5.77 -24.70 -3.26
C ASP A 74 -4.88 -25.02 -4.48
N GLY A 75 -4.29 -24.00 -5.12
CA GLY A 75 -3.48 -24.11 -6.33
C GLY A 75 -4.28 -24.06 -7.64
N SER A 76 -5.61 -23.96 -7.59
CA SER A 76 -6.46 -23.84 -8.78
C SER A 76 -6.39 -22.43 -9.36
N LEU A 77 -6.47 -22.33 -10.70
CA LEU A 77 -6.63 -21.06 -11.39
C LEU A 77 -8.11 -20.81 -11.58
N GLN A 78 -8.60 -19.68 -11.09
CA GLN A 78 -10.01 -19.32 -11.18
C GLN A 78 -10.16 -18.00 -11.92
N GLU A 79 -11.12 -17.95 -12.84
CA GLU A 79 -11.48 -16.72 -13.54
C GLU A 79 -12.19 -15.76 -12.60
N ALA A 80 -11.60 -14.58 -12.44
CA ALA A 80 -12.15 -13.52 -11.61
C ALA A 80 -12.08 -12.17 -12.32
N VAL A 81 -12.92 -11.24 -11.89
CA VAL A 81 -12.94 -9.88 -12.40
C VAL A 81 -12.40 -8.94 -11.34
N ILE A 82 -11.44 -8.10 -11.68
CA ILE A 82 -10.90 -7.12 -10.72
C ILE A 82 -11.98 -6.09 -10.38
N GLY A 83 -12.45 -6.05 -9.14
CA GLY A 83 -13.39 -5.04 -8.66
C GLY A 83 -12.71 -3.81 -8.09
N LYS A 84 -11.56 -3.97 -7.40
CA LYS A 84 -10.84 -2.84 -6.79
C LYS A 84 -9.35 -3.15 -6.66
N LEU A 85 -8.51 -2.15 -6.92
CA LEU A 85 -7.07 -2.20 -6.65
C LEU A 85 -6.77 -1.29 -5.46
N THR A 86 -6.05 -1.79 -4.47
CA THR A 86 -5.67 -1.04 -3.27
C THR A 86 -4.18 -1.21 -3.04
N ASP A 87 -3.43 -0.11 -2.93
CA ASP A 87 -2.04 -0.19 -2.49
C ASP A 87 -1.99 -0.76 -1.06
N ALA A 88 -1.18 -1.80 -0.89
CA ALA A 88 -0.95 -2.47 0.38
C ALA A 88 0.54 -2.62 0.65
N SER A 89 1.33 -1.68 0.13
CA SER A 89 2.78 -1.67 0.26
C SER A 89 3.20 -1.76 1.73
N TRP A 90 4.20 -2.61 1.98
CA TRP A 90 4.72 -2.89 3.30
C TRP A 90 6.12 -2.31 3.45
N TYR A 91 6.34 -1.65 4.58
CA TYR A 91 7.62 -1.06 4.93
C TYR A 91 8.14 -1.79 6.16
N THR A 92 9.20 -2.55 6.00
CA THR A 92 9.91 -3.19 7.11
C THR A 92 10.91 -2.20 7.68
N VAL A 93 10.68 -1.81 8.91
CA VAL A 93 11.54 -0.91 9.68
C VAL A 93 12.18 -1.67 10.84
N VAL A 94 13.39 -1.26 11.22
CA VAL A 94 14.16 -1.81 12.34
C VAL A 94 14.24 -0.73 13.40
N PHE A 95 13.81 -1.04 14.61
CA PHE A 95 13.91 -0.16 15.77
C PHE A 95 15.32 -0.21 16.38
N ASP A 96 15.63 0.75 17.25
CA ASP A 96 16.94 0.84 17.92
C ASP A 96 17.23 -0.33 18.89
N ASP A 97 16.19 -0.99 19.40
CA ASP A 97 16.25 -2.22 20.19
C ASP A 97 16.59 -3.47 19.34
N GLY A 98 16.65 -3.33 18.01
CA GLY A 98 16.90 -4.42 17.07
C GLY A 98 15.63 -5.12 16.59
N ASP A 99 14.44 -4.68 17.00
CA ASP A 99 13.17 -5.27 16.55
C ASP A 99 12.81 -4.84 15.12
N GLU A 100 12.39 -5.81 14.31
CA GLU A 100 11.93 -5.54 12.95
C GLU A 100 10.39 -5.55 12.92
N ARG A 101 9.78 -4.46 12.45
CA ARG A 101 8.33 -4.41 12.23
C ARG A 101 8.00 -4.04 10.81
N THR A 102 7.03 -4.76 10.28
CA THR A 102 6.44 -4.44 8.99
C THR A 102 5.18 -3.60 9.23
N LEU A 103 5.21 -2.36 8.76
CA LEU A 103 4.15 -1.37 8.96
C LEU A 103 3.68 -0.79 7.63
N ARG A 104 2.50 -0.17 7.65
CA ARG A 104 1.98 0.59 6.51
C ARG A 104 2.55 2.01 6.50
N ARG A 105 2.54 2.65 5.34
CA ARG A 105 2.94 4.07 5.19
C ARG A 105 2.24 4.98 6.20
N THR A 106 0.97 4.74 6.51
CA THR A 106 0.17 5.52 7.48
C THR A 106 0.66 5.43 8.92
N SER A 107 1.45 4.41 9.27
CA SER A 107 2.01 4.23 10.60
C SER A 107 3.46 4.72 10.72
N LEU A 108 4.06 5.13 9.59
CA LEU A 108 5.43 5.62 9.50
C LEU A 108 5.43 7.12 9.20
N CYS A 109 6.02 7.90 10.08
CA CYS A 109 6.26 9.33 9.90
C CYS A 109 7.70 9.58 9.47
N LEU A 110 7.94 10.55 8.59
CA LEU A 110 9.31 10.95 8.22
C LEU A 110 9.98 11.69 9.39
N LYS A 111 11.22 11.33 9.72
CA LYS A 111 12.02 12.03 10.74
C LYS A 111 12.49 13.36 10.14
N GLY A 112 11.84 14.47 10.49
CA GLY A 112 12.26 15.82 10.05
C GLY A 112 11.15 16.78 9.69
N GLU A 113 9.89 16.33 9.59
CA GLU A 113 8.76 17.25 9.44
C GLU A 113 8.07 17.44 10.79
N ARG A 114 7.99 18.71 11.22
CA ARG A 114 7.24 19.13 12.41
C ARG A 114 5.77 18.78 12.21
N HIS A 115 5.33 17.63 12.72
CA HIS A 115 3.91 17.31 12.81
C HIS A 115 3.25 18.09 13.95
N PHE A 116 2.94 19.36 13.68
CA PHE A 116 1.78 20.01 14.26
C PHE A 116 1.07 20.79 13.15
N ALA A 117 0.39 20.06 12.28
CA ALA A 117 -0.69 20.60 11.47
C ALA A 117 -1.66 19.46 11.22
N GLU A 118 -2.75 19.50 11.97
CA GLU A 118 -4.08 19.09 11.51
C GLU A 118 -4.24 19.44 10.02
N SER A 119 -4.07 18.47 9.13
CA SER A 119 -4.33 18.63 7.70
C SER A 119 -4.58 17.26 7.08
N GLU A 120 -5.84 16.85 7.19
CA GLU A 120 -6.61 16.28 6.09
C GLU A 120 -5.81 15.57 4.99
N VAL A 121 -5.72 14.23 5.09
CA VAL A 121 -5.60 13.42 3.87
C VAL A 121 -7.00 13.26 3.31
N THR A 122 -7.49 14.31 2.67
CA THR A 122 -8.62 14.25 1.75
C THR A 122 -8.26 13.27 0.62
N PRO A 123 -8.97 12.14 0.44
CA PRO A 123 -8.93 11.45 -0.83
C PRO A 123 -9.68 12.33 -1.83
N VAL A 124 -8.99 13.19 -2.57
CA VAL A 124 -9.60 13.91 -3.69
C VAL A 124 -9.88 12.91 -4.80
N ARG A 125 -11.07 12.29 -4.75
CA ARG A 125 -11.94 11.97 -5.91
C ARG A 125 -13.36 11.70 -5.38
N MET A 126 -14.06 12.78 -5.05
CA MET A 126 -15.52 12.80 -5.09
C MET A 126 -15.91 13.80 -6.17
N CYS A 127 -15.72 13.38 -7.42
CA CYS A 127 -16.49 13.95 -8.51
C CYS A 127 -17.92 13.39 -8.38
N ASP A 128 -18.88 14.29 -8.44
CA ASP A 128 -20.32 14.08 -8.64
C ASP A 128 -21.10 13.49 -7.45
N PHE A 129 -21.82 14.35 -6.72
CA PHE A 129 -23.30 14.40 -6.67
C PHE A 129 -23.77 15.22 -5.44
N LEU A 130 -24.14 16.48 -5.64
CA LEU A 130 -25.50 16.96 -5.32
C LEU A 130 -25.68 18.39 -5.86
N GLN A 131 -26.57 18.47 -6.83
CA GLN A 131 -27.32 19.68 -7.15
C GLN A 131 -28.59 19.69 -6.30
#